data_AF-A0A067P8R1-F1
#
_entry.id   AF-A0A067P8R1-F1
#
_cell.length_a   1.000
_cell.length_b   1.000
_cell.length_c   1.000
_cell.angle_alpha   90.00
_cell.angle_beta   90.00
_cell.angle_gamma   90.00
#
_symmetry.space_group_name_H-M   'P 1'
#
loop_
_entity.id
_entity.type
_entity.pdbx_description
1 polymer ?
#
loop_
_entity_poly.entity_id
_entity_poly.type
_entity_poly.pdbx_seq_one_letter_code
_entity_poly.pdbx_strand_id
1 'polypeptide(L)'
;MEKRIADEARIRAEDEKRRAEIAMAKAEEERRKAESEARETKRRAEESARIAEAERKGTEEKKRMAEEGRQRAEKEKRLAEETAAKAMAIQVEAGERAVEAQRRADSAKASELKALDELRGQVSRIDELEGKRLRGDRPVVSPTEEDIKSAKIRFGYTEGRFHFAIAGLAGSGKSSLINAFRGLTNNDPRAANTGIVETTLQVTGYPDPDPKNPFVWYDVPGAGTLEIPDWQYFNAQELFVFDRIIVLIDNRFSATDIAILENCKRFNIPSYIVRSKADQHVLNIMTDMGYNLMVDDGIQHAQMLPAARAKFLAETRGSVKANLGKAGLPPQRVYVVSKDTMVEVVHG
;
A
#
# COMPACT_ATOMS: atom_id res chain seq x y z
N MET A 1 -138.02 85.61 -58.98
CA MET A 1 -136.55 85.53 -59.12
C MET A 1 -135.90 85.23 -57.76
N GLU A 2 -136.36 84.20 -57.04
CA GLU A 2 -135.89 83.86 -55.66
C GLU A 2 -135.55 82.38 -55.45
N LYS A 3 -135.93 81.47 -56.36
CA LYS A 3 -135.63 80.03 -56.22
C LYS A 3 -134.20 79.62 -56.60
N ARG A 4 -133.36 80.54 -57.10
CA ARG A 4 -131.98 80.24 -57.51
C ARG A 4 -130.91 80.52 -56.44
N ILE A 5 -131.25 81.25 -55.38
CA ILE A 5 -130.28 81.64 -54.33
C ILE A 5 -130.16 80.57 -53.22
N ALA A 6 -131.19 79.75 -53.01
CA ALA A 6 -131.20 78.73 -51.94
C ALA A 6 -130.40 77.46 -52.27
N ASP A 7 -130.35 77.04 -53.54
CA ASP A 7 -129.65 75.81 -53.94
C ASP A 7 -128.12 75.96 -53.94
N GLU A 8 -127.59 77.15 -54.21
CA GLU A 8 -126.14 77.42 -54.16
C GLU A 8 -125.56 77.39 -52.74
N ALA A 9 -126.38 77.69 -51.72
CA ALA A 9 -125.94 77.67 -50.33
C ALA A 9 -125.80 76.23 -49.79
N ARG A 10 -126.66 75.30 -50.24
CA ARG A 10 -126.61 73.89 -49.82
C ARG A 10 -125.42 73.15 -50.44
N ILE A 11 -125.13 73.43 -51.71
CA ILE A 11 -124.00 72.83 -52.43
C ILE A 11 -122.66 73.25 -51.80
N ARG A 12 -122.51 74.52 -51.39
CA ARG A 12 -121.28 75.00 -50.72
C ARG A 12 -121.01 74.34 -49.36
N ALA A 13 -122.06 74.15 -48.55
CA ALA A 13 -121.92 73.53 -47.24
C ALA A 13 -121.58 72.03 -47.32
N GLU A 14 -122.14 71.31 -48.28
CA GLU A 14 -121.80 69.89 -48.51
C GLU A 14 -120.36 69.73 -49.01
N ASP A 15 -119.89 70.62 -49.88
CA ASP A 15 -118.52 70.59 -50.39
C ASP A 15 -117.47 70.94 -49.32
N GLU A 16 -117.77 71.89 -48.43
CA GLU A 16 -116.91 72.22 -47.28
C GLU A 16 -116.79 71.06 -46.29
N LYS A 17 -117.91 70.39 -45.97
CA LYS A 17 -117.89 69.24 -45.07
C LYS A 17 -117.07 68.08 -45.66
N ARG A 18 -117.22 67.82 -46.96
CA ARG A 18 -116.46 66.78 -47.66
C ARG A 18 -114.97 67.08 -47.72
N ARG A 19 -114.59 68.35 -47.90
CA ARG A 19 -113.18 68.79 -47.84
C ARG A 19 -112.60 68.64 -46.44
N ALA A 20 -113.36 68.94 -45.39
CA ALA A 20 -112.92 68.77 -44.01
C ALA A 20 -112.73 67.29 -43.62
N GLU A 21 -113.63 66.40 -44.05
CA GLU A 21 -113.50 64.94 -43.83
C GLU A 21 -112.27 64.36 -44.55
N ILE A 22 -112.01 64.80 -45.79
CA ILE A 22 -110.81 64.38 -46.54
C ILE A 22 -109.53 64.90 -45.89
N ALA A 23 -109.55 66.13 -45.35
CA ALA A 23 -108.40 66.71 -44.67
C ALA A 23 -108.09 65.99 -43.34
N MET A 24 -109.11 65.64 -42.55
CA MET A 24 -108.93 64.89 -41.32
C MET A 24 -108.42 63.46 -41.58
N ALA A 25 -108.96 62.77 -42.60
CA ALA A 25 -108.47 61.45 -42.98
C ALA A 25 -107.00 61.46 -43.42
N LYS A 26 -106.56 62.48 -44.16
CA LYS A 26 -105.15 62.67 -44.53
C LYS A 26 -104.26 62.93 -43.32
N ALA A 27 -104.67 63.79 -42.39
CA ALA A 27 -103.89 64.11 -41.20
C ALA A 27 -103.75 62.90 -40.25
N GLU A 28 -104.79 62.07 -40.13
CA GLU A 28 -104.74 60.84 -39.36
C GLU A 28 -103.84 59.79 -40.02
N GLU A 29 -103.87 59.67 -41.34
CA GLU A 29 -102.97 58.77 -42.09
C GLU A 29 -101.50 59.21 -41.98
N GLU A 30 -101.21 60.51 -42.06
CA GLU A 30 -99.87 61.05 -41.87
C GLU A 30 -99.35 60.85 -40.44
N ARG A 31 -100.19 61.06 -39.42
CA ARG A 31 -99.80 60.81 -38.02
C ARG A 31 -99.52 59.33 -37.77
N ARG A 32 -100.31 58.44 -38.38
CA ARG A 32 -100.12 56.99 -38.27
C ARG A 32 -98.85 56.52 -38.99
N LYS A 33 -98.49 57.14 -40.12
CA LYS A 33 -97.21 56.92 -40.81
C LYS A 33 -96.04 57.40 -39.95
N ALA A 34 -96.09 58.63 -39.44
CA ALA A 34 -95.04 59.18 -38.57
C ALA A 34 -94.83 58.35 -37.29
N GLU A 35 -95.91 57.87 -36.66
CA GLU A 35 -95.82 57.00 -35.49
C GLU A 35 -95.25 55.62 -35.81
N SER A 36 -95.57 55.07 -36.99
CA SER A 36 -94.99 53.81 -37.46
C SER A 36 -93.49 53.93 -37.74
N GLU A 37 -93.05 55.02 -38.36
CA GLU A 37 -91.63 55.31 -38.64
C GLU A 37 -90.84 55.57 -37.34
N ALA A 38 -91.42 56.30 -36.39
CA ALA A 38 -90.82 56.51 -35.07
C ALA A 38 -90.67 55.19 -34.28
N ARG A 39 -91.66 54.30 -34.39
CA ARG A 39 -91.60 52.98 -33.75
C ARG A 39 -90.58 52.06 -34.41
N GLU A 40 -90.45 52.14 -35.74
CA GLU A 40 -89.47 51.36 -36.50
C GLU A 40 -88.03 51.85 -36.23
N THR A 41 -87.80 53.16 -36.21
CA THR A 41 -86.48 53.74 -35.88
C THR A 41 -86.05 53.41 -34.45
N LYS A 42 -86.97 53.49 -33.47
CA LYS A 42 -86.70 53.08 -32.10
C LYS A 42 -86.34 51.59 -31.99
N ARG A 43 -87.06 50.71 -32.71
CA ARG A 43 -86.73 49.27 -32.75
C ARG A 43 -85.34 49.00 -33.35
N ARG A 44 -85.00 49.66 -34.46
CA ARG A 44 -83.66 49.54 -35.08
C ARG A 44 -82.55 50.05 -34.15
N ALA A 45 -82.79 51.12 -33.40
CA ALA A 45 -81.85 51.63 -32.40
C ALA A 45 -81.67 50.66 -31.22
N GLU A 46 -82.76 50.09 -30.69
CA GLU A 46 -82.71 49.08 -29.62
C GLU A 46 -82.03 47.78 -30.07
N GLU A 47 -82.28 47.34 -31.30
CA GLU A 47 -81.67 46.14 -31.88
C GLU A 47 -80.17 46.33 -32.11
N SER A 48 -79.75 47.47 -32.68
CA SER A 48 -78.33 47.80 -32.84
C SER A 48 -77.58 47.95 -31.51
N ALA A 49 -78.23 48.52 -30.48
CA ALA A 49 -77.65 48.60 -29.14
C ALA A 49 -77.46 47.21 -28.51
N ARG A 50 -78.43 46.29 -28.69
CA ARG A 50 -78.31 44.90 -28.22
C ARG A 50 -77.19 44.14 -28.92
N ILE A 51 -77.04 44.33 -30.23
CA ILE A 51 -75.95 43.71 -31.01
C ILE A 51 -74.59 44.23 -30.51
N ALA A 52 -74.45 45.55 -30.34
CA ALA A 52 -73.21 46.16 -29.84
C ALA A 52 -72.87 45.72 -28.40
N GLU A 53 -73.85 45.57 -27.52
CA GLU A 53 -73.64 45.08 -26.16
C GLU A 53 -73.23 43.59 -26.14
N ALA A 54 -73.86 42.76 -26.98
CA ALA A 54 -73.50 41.35 -27.13
C ALA A 54 -72.08 41.17 -27.70
N GLU A 55 -71.68 42.01 -28.66
CA GLU A 55 -70.31 42.02 -29.18
C GLU A 55 -69.28 42.46 -28.13
N ARG A 56 -69.60 43.45 -27.29
CA ARG A 56 -68.72 43.86 -26.17
C ARG A 56 -68.56 42.74 -25.15
N LYS A 57 -69.65 42.11 -24.73
CA LYS A 57 -69.59 40.97 -23.81
C LYS A 57 -68.80 39.79 -24.41
N GLY A 58 -69.05 39.47 -25.68
CA GLY A 58 -68.31 38.42 -26.39
C GLY A 58 -66.81 38.73 -26.55
N THR A 59 -66.43 39.99 -26.70
CA THR A 59 -65.00 40.40 -26.78
C THR A 59 -64.32 40.42 -25.41
N GLU A 60 -65.01 40.82 -24.34
CA GLU A 60 -64.51 40.75 -22.97
C GLU A 60 -64.32 39.30 -22.50
N GLU A 61 -65.28 38.41 -22.77
CA GLU A 61 -65.15 36.99 -22.45
C GLU A 61 -63.99 36.33 -23.21
N LYS A 62 -63.83 36.64 -24.50
CA LYS A 62 -62.68 36.17 -25.28
C LYS A 62 -61.35 36.66 -24.72
N LYS A 63 -61.27 37.92 -24.26
CA LYS A 63 -60.07 38.46 -23.61
C LYS A 63 -59.77 37.75 -22.28
N ARG A 64 -60.79 37.50 -21.45
CA ARG A 64 -60.63 36.79 -20.17
C ARG A 64 -60.14 35.36 -20.39
N MET A 65 -60.74 34.64 -21.33
CA MET A 65 -60.31 33.28 -21.69
C MET A 65 -58.88 33.25 -22.26
N ALA A 66 -58.50 34.25 -23.05
CA ALA A 66 -57.13 34.36 -23.56
C ALA A 66 -56.11 34.66 -22.44
N GLU A 67 -56.47 35.52 -21.48
CA GLU A 67 -55.63 35.86 -20.32
C GLU A 67 -55.47 34.65 -19.38
N GLU A 68 -56.55 33.94 -19.06
CA GLU A 68 -56.50 32.71 -18.27
C GLU A 68 -55.69 31.61 -18.98
N GLY A 69 -55.83 31.49 -20.30
CA GLY A 69 -55.02 30.58 -21.11
C GLY A 69 -53.53 30.91 -21.07
N ARG A 70 -53.18 32.20 -21.17
CA ARG A 70 -51.79 32.67 -21.03
C ARG A 70 -51.21 32.38 -19.65
N GLN A 71 -51.95 32.66 -18.59
CA GLN A 71 -51.49 32.40 -17.22
C GLN A 71 -51.30 30.91 -16.92
N ARG A 72 -52.18 30.05 -17.46
CA ARG A 72 -52.01 28.59 -17.35
C ARG A 72 -50.77 28.12 -18.11
N ALA A 73 -50.59 28.57 -19.35
CA ALA A 73 -49.41 28.25 -20.15
C ALA A 73 -48.11 28.74 -19.50
N GLU A 74 -48.11 29.92 -18.87
CA GLU A 74 -46.95 30.46 -18.17
C GLU A 74 -46.61 29.67 -16.90
N LYS A 75 -47.61 29.27 -16.11
CA LYS A 75 -47.41 28.39 -14.93
C LYS A 75 -46.88 27.02 -15.33
N GLU A 76 -47.43 26.43 -16.38
CA GLU A 76 -47.01 25.13 -16.90
C GLU A 76 -45.59 25.18 -17.46
N LYS A 77 -45.25 26.25 -18.19
CA LYS A 77 -43.89 26.53 -18.64
C LYS A 77 -42.91 26.67 -17.48
N ARG A 78 -43.27 27.42 -16.43
CA ARG A 78 -42.41 27.61 -15.25
C ARG A 78 -42.15 26.30 -14.50
N LEU A 79 -43.17 25.45 -14.37
CA LEU A 79 -43.02 24.13 -13.76
C LEU A 79 -42.14 23.20 -14.63
N ALA A 80 -42.30 23.25 -15.95
CA ALA A 80 -41.45 22.51 -16.89
C ALA A 80 -39.98 22.98 -16.82
N GLU A 81 -39.73 24.29 -16.72
CA GLU A 81 -38.38 24.83 -16.54
C GLU A 81 -37.76 24.43 -15.20
N GLU A 82 -38.53 24.43 -14.10
CA GLU A 82 -38.02 24.04 -12.78
C GLU A 82 -37.70 22.54 -12.70
N THR A 83 -38.55 21.70 -13.31
CA THR A 83 -38.32 20.25 -13.40
C THR A 83 -37.14 19.92 -14.30
N ALA A 84 -37.00 20.61 -15.43
CA ALA A 84 -35.83 20.49 -16.30
C ALA A 84 -34.54 20.92 -15.57
N ALA A 85 -34.57 22.03 -14.83
CA ALA A 85 -33.41 22.49 -14.06
C ALA A 85 -33.00 21.49 -12.97
N LYS A 86 -33.97 20.90 -12.25
CA LYS A 86 -33.70 19.84 -11.25
C LYS A 86 -33.12 18.57 -11.88
N ALA A 87 -33.65 18.16 -13.03
CA ALA A 87 -33.11 17.00 -13.76
C ALA A 87 -31.67 17.25 -14.25
N MET A 88 -31.39 18.47 -14.73
CA MET A 88 -30.06 18.87 -15.18
C MET A 88 -29.05 18.91 -14.01
N ALA A 89 -29.45 19.41 -12.84
CA ALA A 89 -28.62 19.39 -11.64
C ALA A 89 -28.27 17.95 -11.20
N ILE A 90 -29.23 17.03 -11.23
CA ILE A 90 -28.99 15.61 -10.92
C ILE A 90 -28.02 14.98 -11.94
N GLN A 91 -28.15 15.31 -13.23
CA GLN A 91 -27.24 14.82 -14.26
C GLN A 91 -25.81 15.35 -14.09
N VAL A 92 -25.65 16.63 -13.75
CA VAL A 92 -24.32 17.22 -13.47
C VAL A 92 -23.69 16.55 -12.26
N GLU A 93 -24.42 16.41 -11.15
CA GLU A 93 -23.91 15.78 -9.94
C GLU A 93 -23.58 14.29 -10.15
N ALA A 94 -24.40 13.57 -10.90
CA ALA A 94 -24.11 12.18 -11.30
C ALA A 94 -22.86 12.09 -12.19
N GLY A 95 -22.68 13.05 -13.10
CA GLY A 95 -21.49 13.16 -13.94
C GLY A 95 -20.23 13.42 -13.12
N GLU A 96 -20.27 14.37 -12.18
CA GLU A 96 -19.15 14.68 -11.28
C GLU A 96 -18.76 13.48 -10.41
N ARG A 97 -19.74 12.78 -9.82
CA ARG A 97 -19.48 11.54 -9.06
C ARG A 97 -18.88 10.44 -9.93
N ALA A 98 -19.31 10.31 -11.19
CA ALA A 98 -18.75 9.33 -12.11
C ALA A 98 -17.28 9.65 -12.47
N VAL A 99 -16.96 10.93 -12.70
CA VAL A 99 -15.58 11.38 -12.97
C VAL A 99 -14.68 11.17 -11.75
N GLU A 100 -15.16 11.50 -10.55
CA GLU A 100 -14.44 11.27 -9.28
C GLU A 100 -14.20 9.77 -9.04
N ALA A 101 -15.20 8.93 -9.27
CA ALA A 101 -15.08 7.47 -9.15
C ALA A 101 -14.08 6.90 -10.17
N GLN A 102 -14.11 7.38 -11.42
CA GLN A 102 -13.16 6.99 -12.45
C GLN A 102 -11.73 7.40 -12.06
N ARG A 103 -11.53 8.63 -11.57
CA ARG A 103 -10.22 9.11 -11.10
C ARG A 103 -9.68 8.29 -9.93
N ARG A 104 -10.53 7.88 -8.99
CA ARG A 104 -10.15 6.97 -7.89
C ARG A 104 -9.81 5.57 -8.40
N ALA A 105 -10.57 5.04 -9.35
CA ALA A 105 -10.28 3.75 -9.96
C ALA A 105 -8.95 3.77 -10.75
N ASP A 106 -8.68 4.84 -11.50
CA ASP A 106 -7.44 5.00 -12.26
C ASP A 106 -6.23 5.19 -11.33
N SER A 107 -6.40 5.93 -10.23
CA SER A 107 -5.40 6.05 -9.15
C SER A 107 -5.11 4.70 -8.50
N ALA A 108 -6.14 3.92 -8.17
CA ALA A 108 -5.99 2.59 -7.59
C ALA A 108 -5.27 1.64 -8.54
N LYS A 109 -5.68 1.60 -9.82
CA LYS A 109 -5.00 0.85 -10.88
C LYS A 109 -3.54 1.27 -11.04
N ALA A 110 -3.23 2.56 -10.99
CA ALA A 110 -1.85 3.04 -11.07
C ALA A 110 -1.01 2.62 -9.85
N SER A 111 -1.58 2.64 -8.65
CA SER A 111 -0.90 2.14 -7.44
C SER A 111 -0.68 0.63 -7.48
N GLU A 112 -1.65 -0.12 -8.01
CA GLU A 112 -1.55 -1.57 -8.19
C GLU A 112 -0.52 -1.91 -9.26
N LEU A 113 -0.47 -1.17 -10.38
CA LEU A 113 0.54 -1.34 -11.42
C LEU A 113 1.96 -1.06 -10.88
N LYS A 114 2.12 -0.03 -10.05
CA LYS A 114 3.40 0.27 -9.37
C LYS A 114 3.79 -0.83 -8.39
N ALA A 115 2.86 -1.32 -7.56
CA ALA A 115 3.11 -2.43 -6.65
C ALA A 115 3.46 -3.71 -7.41
N LEU A 116 2.82 -3.96 -8.55
CA LEU A 116 3.07 -5.12 -9.39
C LEU A 116 4.41 -4.99 -10.15
N ASP A 117 4.82 -3.79 -10.54
CA ASP A 117 6.15 -3.52 -11.12
C ASP A 117 7.26 -3.62 -10.07
N GLU A 118 7.02 -3.17 -8.82
CA GLU A 118 7.91 -3.42 -7.69
C GLU A 118 8.04 -4.91 -7.39
N LEU A 119 6.93 -5.65 -7.36
CA LEU A 119 6.93 -7.09 -7.17
C LEU A 119 7.63 -7.81 -8.33
N ARG A 120 7.41 -7.36 -9.58
CA ARG A 120 8.11 -7.86 -10.76
C ARG A 120 9.60 -7.54 -10.72
N GLY A 121 9.98 -6.39 -10.20
CA GLY A 121 11.38 -6.03 -9.94
C GLY A 121 12.01 -6.91 -8.87
N GLN A 122 11.28 -7.24 -7.80
CA GLN A 122 11.72 -8.20 -6.78
C GLN A 122 11.84 -9.61 -7.34
N VAL A 123 10.85 -10.10 -8.08
CA VAL A 123 10.86 -11.41 -8.74
C VAL A 123 11.97 -11.47 -9.78
N SER A 124 12.19 -10.43 -10.60
CA SER A 124 13.30 -10.39 -11.55
C SER A 124 14.66 -10.39 -10.86
N ARG A 125 14.80 -9.74 -9.69
CA ARG A 125 16.03 -9.82 -8.87
C ARG A 125 16.22 -11.23 -8.32
N ILE A 126 15.15 -11.87 -7.84
CA ILE A 126 15.18 -13.25 -7.35
C ILE A 126 15.50 -14.22 -8.50
N ASP A 127 14.86 -14.09 -9.66
CA ASP A 127 15.11 -14.88 -10.87
C ASP A 127 16.49 -14.61 -11.46
N GLU A 128 17.03 -13.39 -11.35
CA GLU A 128 18.41 -13.11 -11.69
C GLU A 128 19.38 -13.81 -10.73
N LEU A 129 19.09 -13.80 -9.44
CA LEU A 129 19.88 -14.49 -8.41
C LEU A 129 19.76 -16.02 -8.56
N GLU A 130 18.58 -16.54 -8.88
CA GLU A 130 18.32 -17.95 -9.18
C GLU A 130 18.89 -18.37 -10.55
N GLY A 131 18.88 -17.48 -11.54
CA GLY A 131 19.50 -17.68 -12.84
C GLY A 131 21.02 -17.66 -12.74
N LYS A 132 21.59 -16.79 -11.89
CA LYS A 132 23.01 -16.82 -11.50
C LYS A 132 23.33 -18.09 -10.69
N ARG A 133 22.40 -18.57 -9.83
CA ARG A 133 22.48 -19.87 -9.12
C ARG A 133 22.53 -21.05 -10.09
N LEU A 134 21.70 -21.08 -11.15
CA LEU A 134 21.70 -22.15 -12.16
C LEU A 134 22.97 -22.16 -13.01
N ARG A 135 23.57 -20.98 -13.25
CA ARG A 135 24.81 -20.84 -14.03
C ARG A 135 26.10 -21.10 -13.22
N GLY A 136 26.00 -21.27 -11.90
CA GLY A 136 27.16 -21.50 -11.04
C GLY A 136 28.02 -20.27 -10.77
N ASP A 137 27.61 -19.09 -11.28
CA ASP A 137 28.29 -17.83 -11.03
C ASP A 137 27.89 -17.33 -9.64
N ARG A 138 28.75 -17.53 -8.64
CA ARG A 138 28.65 -16.85 -7.34
C ARG A 138 29.23 -15.45 -7.52
N PRO A 139 28.42 -14.39 -7.72
CA PRO A 139 28.97 -13.05 -7.96
C PRO A 139 29.70 -12.62 -6.70
N VAL A 140 31.01 -12.48 -6.79
CA VAL A 140 31.77 -12.08 -5.63
C VAL A 140 31.76 -10.56 -5.52
N VAL A 141 30.86 -10.09 -4.66
CA VAL A 141 30.76 -8.69 -4.29
C VAL A 141 32.00 -8.34 -3.48
N SER A 142 32.83 -7.45 -4.01
CA SER A 142 33.98 -6.90 -3.30
C SER A 142 33.52 -5.56 -2.68
N PRO A 143 33.61 -5.37 -1.36
CA PRO A 143 33.13 -4.17 -0.68
C PRO A 143 33.83 -2.92 -1.20
N THR A 144 33.11 -1.81 -1.30
CA THR A 144 33.69 -0.52 -1.64
C THR A 144 34.40 0.10 -0.43
N GLU A 145 35.26 1.09 -0.64
CA GLU A 145 35.90 1.81 0.48
C GLU A 145 34.88 2.48 1.41
N GLU A 146 33.75 2.94 0.87
CA GLU A 146 32.66 3.54 1.63
C GLU A 146 31.97 2.51 2.53
N ASP A 147 31.76 1.29 2.02
CA ASP A 147 31.23 0.17 2.79
C ASP A 147 32.16 -0.18 3.95
N ILE A 148 33.47 -0.25 3.69
CA ILE A 148 34.49 -0.54 4.71
C ILE A 148 34.49 0.53 5.81
N LYS A 149 34.46 1.82 5.43
CA LYS A 149 34.41 2.93 6.39
C LYS A 149 33.13 2.88 7.22
N SER A 150 31.98 2.68 6.59
CA SER A 150 30.68 2.62 7.25
C SER A 150 30.58 1.46 8.22
N ALA A 151 31.04 0.27 7.82
CA ALA A 151 31.07 -0.93 8.65
C ALA A 151 32.04 -0.77 9.85
N LYS A 152 33.22 -0.16 9.64
CA LYS A 152 34.13 0.16 10.75
C LYS A 152 33.49 1.08 11.80
N ILE A 153 32.73 2.09 11.36
CA ILE A 153 31.99 2.97 12.28
C ILE A 153 30.90 2.18 13.01
N ARG A 154 30.14 1.34 12.28
CA ARG A 154 29.05 0.52 12.83
C ARG A 154 29.52 -0.41 13.96
N PHE A 155 30.67 -1.06 13.78
CA PHE A 155 31.20 -2.01 14.76
C PHE A 155 32.14 -1.39 15.82
N GLY A 156 32.26 -0.06 15.84
CA GLY A 156 33.15 0.63 16.77
C GLY A 156 34.61 0.23 16.62
N TYR A 157 35.06 0.01 15.37
CA TYR A 157 36.43 -0.36 15.08
C TYR A 157 37.37 0.70 15.66
N THR A 158 38.26 0.26 16.55
CA THR A 158 39.19 1.13 17.26
C THR A 158 40.59 0.91 16.72
N GLU A 159 41.22 1.95 16.20
CA GLU A 159 42.58 1.90 15.69
C GLU A 159 43.58 1.59 16.82
N GLY A 160 44.60 0.78 16.53
CA GLY A 160 45.57 0.31 17.52
C GLY A 160 45.14 -0.92 18.33
N ARG A 161 43.95 -1.48 18.07
CA ARG A 161 43.51 -2.80 18.58
C ARG A 161 43.42 -3.81 17.44
N PHE A 162 43.49 -5.09 17.78
CA PHE A 162 43.22 -6.20 16.85
C PHE A 162 41.79 -6.69 17.03
N HIS A 163 41.05 -6.70 15.94
CA HIS A 163 39.65 -7.07 15.87
C HIS A 163 39.52 -8.49 15.32
N PHE A 164 39.08 -9.41 16.17
CA PHE A 164 38.88 -10.82 15.85
C PHE A 164 37.40 -11.12 15.72
N ALA A 165 36.94 -11.54 14.55
CA ALA A 165 35.58 -12.06 14.40
C ALA A 165 35.54 -13.57 14.60
N ILE A 166 34.58 -14.05 15.39
CA ILE A 166 34.29 -15.48 15.52
C ILE A 166 33.05 -15.79 14.70
N ALA A 167 33.23 -16.53 13.61
CA ALA A 167 32.18 -16.89 12.66
C ALA A 167 31.99 -18.41 12.60
N GLY A 168 30.81 -18.85 12.21
CA GLY A 168 30.46 -20.27 12.11
C GLY A 168 28.98 -20.51 12.37
N LEU A 169 28.55 -21.76 12.21
CA LEU A 169 27.13 -22.13 12.34
C LEU A 169 26.50 -21.73 13.68
N ALA A 170 25.19 -21.52 13.69
CA ALA A 170 24.42 -21.37 14.92
C ALA A 170 24.62 -22.60 15.84
N GLY A 171 24.74 -22.37 17.14
CA GLY A 171 24.97 -23.44 18.12
C GLY A 171 26.40 -24.04 18.16
N SER A 172 27.35 -23.55 17.35
CA SER A 172 28.73 -24.06 17.36
C SER A 172 29.55 -23.67 18.60
N GLY A 173 29.02 -22.79 19.46
CA GLY A 173 29.68 -22.37 20.70
C GLY A 173 30.52 -21.10 20.59
N LYS A 174 30.24 -20.22 19.62
CA LYS A 174 30.96 -18.95 19.38
C LYS A 174 31.02 -18.07 20.63
N SER A 175 29.86 -17.73 21.19
CA SER A 175 29.73 -16.93 22.40
C SER A 175 30.47 -17.56 23.60
N SER A 176 30.38 -18.89 23.75
CA SER A 176 31.13 -19.61 24.81
C SER A 176 32.64 -19.55 24.61
N LEU A 177 33.12 -19.60 23.37
CA LEU A 177 34.55 -19.47 23.08
C LEU A 177 35.05 -18.04 23.35
N ILE A 178 34.26 -17.01 23.03
CA ILE A 178 34.58 -15.61 23.36
C ILE A 178 34.71 -15.43 24.87
N ASN A 179 33.77 -15.99 25.63
CA ASN A 179 33.84 -15.98 27.10
C ASN A 179 35.12 -16.66 27.58
N ALA A 180 35.45 -17.82 27.01
CA ALA A 180 36.64 -18.56 27.39
C ALA A 180 37.95 -17.81 27.06
N PHE A 181 38.06 -17.16 25.90
CA PHE A 181 39.22 -16.31 25.58
C PHE A 181 39.38 -15.13 26.54
N ARG A 182 38.26 -14.64 27.09
CA ARG A 182 38.24 -13.57 28.09
C ARG A 182 38.39 -14.10 29.53
N GLY A 183 38.61 -15.39 29.73
CA GLY A 183 38.67 -16.01 31.08
C GLY A 183 37.33 -15.98 31.82
N LEU A 184 36.21 -15.74 31.13
CA LEU A 184 34.90 -15.63 31.75
C LEU A 184 34.16 -16.96 31.66
N THR A 185 33.46 -17.30 32.75
CA THR A 185 32.46 -18.37 32.71
C THR A 185 31.18 -17.84 32.05
N ASN A 186 30.37 -18.72 31.45
CA ASN A 186 29.12 -18.33 30.79
C ASN A 186 28.07 -17.71 31.76
N ASN A 187 28.27 -17.85 33.07
CA ASN A 187 27.40 -17.28 34.11
C ASN A 187 27.88 -15.90 34.60
N ASP A 188 29.03 -15.40 34.11
CA ASP A 188 29.53 -14.07 34.50
C ASP A 188 28.61 -12.98 33.91
N PRO A 189 28.24 -11.94 34.67
CA PRO A 189 27.42 -10.83 34.16
C PRO A 189 28.00 -10.09 32.95
N ARG A 190 29.32 -10.21 32.69
CA ARG A 190 30.04 -9.60 31.56
C ARG A 190 30.23 -10.57 30.39
N ALA A 191 29.72 -11.80 30.51
CA ALA A 191 29.79 -12.83 29.50
C ALA A 191 28.87 -12.50 28.32
N ALA A 192 29.27 -12.92 27.13
CA ALA A 192 28.40 -12.99 25.97
C ALA A 192 27.27 -13.98 26.24
N ASN A 193 26.03 -13.58 25.96
CA ASN A 193 24.84 -14.40 26.19
C ASN A 193 24.89 -15.68 25.36
N THR A 194 24.79 -16.82 26.04
CA THR A 194 24.77 -18.14 25.40
C THR A 194 23.37 -18.75 25.44
N GLY A 195 22.93 -19.39 24.36
CA GLY A 195 21.65 -20.10 24.30
C GLY A 195 21.61 -21.18 23.22
N ILE A 196 20.56 -22.01 23.25
CA ILE A 196 20.31 -23.08 22.25
C ILE A 196 19.75 -22.47 20.95
N VAL A 197 18.87 -21.47 21.07
CA VAL A 197 18.41 -20.64 19.96
C VAL A 197 19.48 -19.59 19.67
N GLU A 198 19.61 -19.16 18.42
CA GLU A 198 20.49 -18.05 18.06
C GLU A 198 20.15 -16.81 18.91
N THR A 199 21.02 -16.49 19.86
CA THR A 199 20.85 -15.37 20.79
C THR A 199 21.39 -14.05 20.23
N THR A 200 22.19 -14.12 19.16
CA THR A 200 22.97 -13.00 18.61
C THR A 200 22.40 -12.62 17.25
N LEU A 201 21.58 -11.56 17.20
CA LEU A 201 20.98 -11.04 15.95
C LEU A 201 21.87 -10.01 15.25
N GLN A 202 22.86 -9.47 15.96
CA GLN A 202 23.79 -8.44 15.45
C GLN A 202 25.19 -8.75 15.95
N VAL A 203 26.21 -8.42 15.13
CA VAL A 203 27.61 -8.58 15.50
C VAL A 203 27.93 -7.73 16.72
N THR A 204 28.44 -8.36 17.79
CA THR A 204 28.69 -7.70 19.07
C THR A 204 30.16 -7.82 19.48
N GLY A 205 30.81 -6.69 19.76
CA GLY A 205 32.22 -6.63 20.16
C GLY A 205 32.42 -6.68 21.67
N TYR A 206 33.37 -7.52 22.11
CA TYR A 206 33.75 -7.73 23.50
C TYR A 206 35.25 -7.49 23.67
N PRO A 207 35.65 -6.35 24.28
CA PRO A 207 37.06 -6.11 24.59
C PRO A 207 37.64 -7.18 25.53
N ASP A 208 38.93 -7.47 25.34
CA ASP A 208 39.67 -8.31 26.28
C ASP A 208 39.74 -7.65 27.67
N PRO A 209 39.54 -8.40 28.77
CA PRO A 209 39.62 -7.84 30.11
C PRO A 209 41.06 -7.56 30.56
N ASP A 210 42.08 -8.20 29.97
CA ASP A 210 43.48 -7.89 30.28
C ASP A 210 43.95 -6.68 29.46
N PRO A 211 44.34 -5.55 30.10
CA PRO A 211 44.83 -4.37 29.40
C PRO A 211 46.08 -4.62 28.52
N LYS A 212 46.83 -5.70 28.76
CA LYS A 212 47.99 -6.10 27.96
C LYS A 212 47.60 -6.70 26.62
N ASN A 213 46.36 -7.18 26.48
CA ASN A 213 45.84 -7.77 25.27
C ASN A 213 45.06 -6.69 24.50
N PRO A 214 45.61 -6.12 23.41
CA PRO A 214 44.92 -5.14 22.60
C PRO A 214 43.89 -5.83 21.67
N PHE A 215 43.09 -6.76 22.20
CA PHE A 215 42.17 -7.60 21.42
C PHE A 215 40.72 -7.19 21.67
N VAL A 216 39.93 -7.25 20.60
CA VAL A 216 38.47 -7.15 20.66
C VAL A 216 37.89 -8.38 19.97
N TRP A 217 37.06 -9.12 20.69
CA TRP A 217 36.44 -10.35 20.24
C TRP A 217 35.02 -10.07 19.78
N TYR A 218 34.71 -10.32 18.51
CA TYR A 218 33.38 -10.09 17.95
C TYR A 218 32.62 -11.40 17.81
N ASP A 219 31.44 -11.46 18.42
CA ASP A 219 30.48 -12.54 18.23
C ASP A 219 29.65 -12.24 16.99
N VAL A 220 29.84 -13.05 15.95
CA VAL A 220 29.09 -12.91 14.69
C VAL A 220 27.86 -13.82 14.77
N PRO A 221 26.66 -13.34 14.36
CA PRO A 221 25.48 -14.17 14.21
C PRO A 221 25.78 -15.49 13.48
N GLY A 222 25.19 -16.59 13.94
CA GLY A 222 25.43 -17.89 13.35
C GLY A 222 24.94 -17.98 11.91
N ALA A 223 25.74 -18.58 11.04
CA ALA A 223 25.25 -18.97 9.73
C ALA A 223 24.25 -20.14 9.83
N GLY A 224 23.31 -20.21 8.90
CA GLY A 224 22.35 -21.32 8.79
C GLY A 224 20.92 -21.01 9.20
N THR A 225 20.59 -19.76 9.56
CA THR A 225 19.20 -19.28 9.50
C THR A 225 18.78 -19.18 8.02
N LEU A 226 17.54 -19.54 7.71
CA LEU A 226 16.98 -19.68 6.35
C LEU A 226 17.07 -18.39 5.49
N GLU A 227 17.56 -17.29 6.04
CA GLU A 227 17.50 -15.94 5.49
C GLU A 227 18.72 -15.58 4.62
N ILE A 228 19.92 -16.14 4.87
CA ILE A 228 21.16 -15.72 4.19
C ILE A 228 21.89 -16.91 3.57
N PRO A 229 22.11 -16.94 2.23
CA PRO A 229 22.91 -17.97 1.58
C PRO A 229 24.38 -17.95 2.05
N ASP A 230 24.98 -19.13 2.19
CA ASP A 230 26.37 -19.34 2.64
C ASP A 230 27.41 -18.44 1.96
N TRP A 231 27.27 -18.22 0.66
CA TRP A 231 28.21 -17.43 -0.14
C TRP A 231 28.07 -15.92 0.04
N GLN A 232 26.92 -15.45 0.54
CA GLN A 232 26.69 -14.04 0.88
C GLN A 232 27.02 -13.72 2.32
N TYR A 233 26.99 -14.73 3.20
CA TYR A 233 27.17 -14.57 4.65
C TYR A 233 28.40 -13.72 5.01
N PHE A 234 29.54 -13.92 4.34
CA PHE A 234 30.75 -13.15 4.59
C PHE A 234 30.58 -11.64 4.41
N ASN A 235 29.92 -11.23 3.31
CA ASN A 235 29.67 -9.82 3.01
C ASN A 235 28.48 -9.27 3.80
N ALA A 236 27.44 -10.09 4.01
CA ALA A 236 26.25 -9.70 4.75
C ALA A 236 26.55 -9.41 6.23
N GLN A 237 27.48 -10.17 6.82
CA GLN A 237 27.99 -9.93 8.17
C GLN A 237 29.20 -8.96 8.19
N GLU A 238 29.50 -8.33 7.06
CA GLU A 238 30.57 -7.34 6.91
C GLU A 238 31.94 -7.83 7.41
N LEU A 239 32.24 -9.13 7.27
CA LEU A 239 33.42 -9.77 7.86
C LEU A 239 34.76 -9.22 7.34
N PHE A 240 34.72 -8.52 6.21
CA PHE A 240 35.87 -7.89 5.57
C PHE A 240 36.52 -6.75 6.39
N VAL A 241 35.85 -6.24 7.43
CA VAL A 241 36.40 -5.17 8.28
C VAL A 241 37.31 -5.66 9.40
N PHE A 242 37.25 -6.95 9.72
CA PHE A 242 38.01 -7.53 10.84
C PHE A 242 39.43 -7.87 10.40
N ASP A 243 40.37 -7.74 11.34
CA ASP A 243 41.78 -8.00 11.06
C ASP A 243 42.03 -9.51 10.90
N ARG A 244 41.27 -10.33 11.63
CA ARG A 244 41.41 -11.80 11.66
C ARG A 244 40.07 -12.46 11.91
N ILE A 245 39.89 -13.65 11.34
CA ILE A 245 38.63 -14.41 11.47
C ILE A 245 38.91 -15.80 12.04
N ILE A 246 38.19 -16.17 13.09
CA ILE A 246 38.17 -17.50 13.67
C ILE A 246 36.93 -18.21 13.14
N VAL A 247 37.13 -19.26 12.33
CA VAL A 247 36.05 -20.09 11.79
C VAL A 247 35.83 -21.27 12.73
N LEU A 248 34.73 -21.22 13.47
CA LEU A 248 34.38 -22.19 14.49
C LEU A 248 33.50 -23.31 13.92
N ILE A 249 34.07 -24.52 13.87
CA ILE A 249 33.40 -25.74 13.44
C ILE A 249 33.00 -26.58 14.66
N ASP A 250 31.79 -27.15 14.65
CA ASP A 250 31.31 -28.01 15.75
C ASP A 250 31.34 -29.48 15.39
N ASN A 251 30.47 -29.96 14.48
CA ASN A 251 30.34 -31.41 14.22
C ASN A 251 30.83 -31.80 12.81
N ARG A 252 30.47 -31.03 11.79
CA ARG A 252 30.88 -31.24 10.39
C ARG A 252 31.42 -29.94 9.80
N PHE A 253 32.27 -30.07 8.79
CA PHE A 253 32.70 -28.95 7.96
C PHE A 253 31.56 -28.61 7.00
N SER A 254 31.01 -27.40 7.09
CA SER A 254 29.86 -26.98 6.30
C SER A 254 30.27 -26.25 5.02
N ALA A 255 29.33 -26.10 4.09
CA ALA A 255 29.53 -25.25 2.91
C ALA A 255 29.74 -23.79 3.29
N THR A 256 29.11 -23.31 4.37
CA THR A 256 29.34 -21.99 4.94
C THR A 256 30.79 -21.81 5.41
N ASP A 257 31.36 -22.78 6.11
CA ASP A 257 32.75 -22.69 6.61
C ASP A 257 33.74 -22.56 5.44
N ILE A 258 33.51 -23.32 4.36
CA ILE A 258 34.28 -23.23 3.12
C ILE A 258 34.12 -21.83 2.50
N ALA A 259 32.89 -21.34 2.37
CA ALA A 259 32.62 -20.03 1.79
C ALA A 259 33.28 -18.89 2.59
N ILE A 260 33.28 -18.97 3.93
CA ILE A 260 33.98 -18.00 4.77
C ILE A 260 35.49 -18.07 4.49
N LEU A 261 36.09 -19.26 4.50
CA LEU A 261 37.54 -19.43 4.26
C LEU A 261 37.98 -19.02 2.85
N GLU A 262 37.16 -19.28 1.83
CA GLU A 262 37.37 -18.82 0.46
C GLU A 262 37.39 -17.29 0.39
N ASN A 263 36.44 -16.62 1.04
CA ASN A 263 36.41 -15.16 1.11
C ASN A 263 37.57 -14.59 1.93
N CYS A 264 37.94 -15.21 3.07
CA CYS A 264 39.14 -14.82 3.82
C CYS A 264 40.40 -14.86 2.94
N LYS A 265 40.57 -15.93 2.15
CA LYS A 265 41.69 -16.04 1.19
C LYS A 265 41.62 -14.93 0.14
N ARG A 266 40.43 -14.63 -0.38
CA ARG A 266 40.23 -13.60 -1.41
C ARG A 266 40.53 -12.19 -0.91
N PHE A 267 40.07 -11.84 0.28
CA PHE A 267 40.29 -10.52 0.90
C PHE A 267 41.61 -10.44 1.68
N ASN A 268 42.43 -11.50 1.62
CA ASN A 268 43.72 -11.60 2.29
C ASN A 268 43.63 -11.38 3.81
N ILE A 269 42.53 -11.85 4.43
CA ILE A 269 42.29 -11.80 5.87
C ILE A 269 42.76 -13.12 6.48
N PRO A 270 43.70 -13.09 7.45
CA PRO A 270 44.13 -14.29 8.17
C PRO A 270 42.95 -15.00 8.84
N SER A 271 42.81 -16.29 8.56
CA SER A 271 41.77 -17.14 9.14
C SER A 271 42.34 -18.31 9.95
N TYR A 272 41.61 -18.71 10.99
CA TYR A 272 41.97 -19.83 11.86
C TYR A 272 40.79 -20.78 12.02
N ILE A 273 41.02 -22.07 11.77
CA ILE A 273 40.00 -23.10 11.94
C ILE A 273 40.06 -23.62 13.37
N VAL A 274 38.97 -23.46 14.11
CA VAL A 274 38.83 -23.92 15.49
C VAL A 274 37.71 -24.92 15.59
N ARG A 275 37.98 -26.09 16.20
CA ARG A 275 37.00 -27.13 16.53
C ARG A 275 36.62 -26.99 17.99
N SER A 276 35.38 -26.61 18.27
CA SER A 276 34.84 -26.49 19.62
C SER A 276 34.37 -27.84 20.19
N LYS A 277 33.94 -27.83 21.46
CA LYS A 277 33.30 -28.95 22.16
C LYS A 277 34.15 -30.23 22.17
N ALA A 278 35.47 -30.07 22.22
CA ALA A 278 36.41 -31.19 22.17
C ALA A 278 36.19 -32.19 23.32
N ASP A 279 35.88 -31.68 24.50
CA ASP A 279 35.46 -32.42 25.69
C ASP A 279 34.29 -33.37 25.40
N GLN A 280 33.19 -32.86 24.84
CA GLN A 280 32.02 -33.65 24.51
C GLN A 280 32.32 -34.73 23.46
N HIS A 281 33.07 -34.38 22.41
CA HIS A 281 33.41 -35.33 21.35
C HIS A 281 34.34 -36.43 21.83
N VAL A 282 35.32 -36.09 22.67
CA VAL A 282 36.23 -37.08 23.29
C VAL A 282 35.45 -38.00 24.22
N LEU A 283 34.52 -37.46 25.03
CA LEU A 283 33.67 -38.26 25.89
C LEU A 283 32.76 -39.23 25.11
N ASN A 284 32.21 -38.78 23.97
CA ASN A 284 31.42 -39.65 23.10
C ASN A 284 32.27 -40.82 22.57
N ILE A 285 33.51 -40.55 22.13
CA ILE A 285 34.44 -41.59 21.69
C ILE A 285 34.78 -42.55 22.83
N MET A 286 35.00 -42.04 24.04
CA MET A 286 35.24 -42.90 25.20
C MET A 286 34.05 -43.82 25.45
N THR A 287 32.82 -43.29 25.36
CA THR A 287 31.58 -44.06 25.55
C THR A 287 31.48 -45.18 24.51
N ASP A 288 31.80 -44.89 23.25
CA ASP A 288 31.87 -45.90 22.17
C ASP A 288 32.96 -46.96 22.42
N MET A 289 34.02 -46.63 23.16
CA MET A 289 35.06 -47.55 23.60
C MET A 289 34.67 -48.36 24.84
N GLY A 290 33.46 -48.17 25.38
CA GLY A 290 32.93 -48.88 26.53
C GLY A 290 33.04 -48.12 27.87
N TYR A 291 33.39 -46.84 27.84
CA TYR A 291 33.39 -45.98 29.03
C TYR A 291 31.97 -45.79 29.57
N ASN A 292 31.80 -45.95 30.89
CA ASN A 292 30.52 -45.70 31.56
C ASN A 292 30.69 -44.70 32.71
N LEU A 293 30.21 -43.48 32.47
CA LEU A 293 30.29 -42.36 33.42
C LEU A 293 29.54 -42.61 34.74
N MET A 294 28.60 -43.56 34.78
CA MET A 294 27.82 -43.89 35.99
C MET A 294 28.53 -44.90 36.91
N VAL A 295 29.54 -45.59 36.40
CA VAL A 295 30.20 -46.73 37.09
C VAL A 295 31.69 -46.47 37.32
N ASP A 296 32.27 -45.49 36.63
CA ASP A 296 33.69 -45.18 36.72
C ASP A 296 34.07 -44.48 38.03
N ASP A 297 35.15 -44.94 38.66
CA ASP A 297 35.81 -44.34 39.82
C ASP A 297 36.92 -43.35 39.43
N GLY A 298 37.02 -43.03 38.13
CA GLY A 298 38.01 -42.15 37.53
C GLY A 298 39.19 -42.89 36.88
N ILE A 299 39.33 -44.19 37.13
CA ILE A 299 40.43 -45.01 36.58
C ILE A 299 40.20 -45.27 35.09
N GLN A 300 38.97 -45.61 34.68
CA GLN A 300 38.67 -45.85 33.26
C GLN A 300 38.80 -44.56 32.46
N HIS A 301 38.35 -43.43 33.02
CA HIS A 301 38.50 -42.13 32.38
C HIS A 301 39.97 -41.80 32.09
N ALA A 302 40.85 -41.91 33.10
CA ALA A 302 42.27 -41.61 32.94
C ALA A 302 42.98 -42.53 31.94
N GLN A 303 42.58 -43.81 31.86
CA GLN A 303 43.16 -44.77 30.92
C GLN A 303 42.70 -44.55 29.47
N MET A 304 41.42 -44.25 29.27
CA MET A 304 40.82 -44.15 27.92
C MET A 304 40.98 -42.76 27.30
N LEU A 305 41.10 -41.70 28.11
CA LEU A 305 41.19 -40.32 27.65
C LEU A 305 42.32 -40.07 26.62
N PRO A 306 43.58 -40.54 26.81
CA PRO A 306 44.64 -40.31 25.84
C PRO A 306 44.33 -40.93 24.47
N ALA A 307 43.79 -42.15 24.45
CA ALA A 307 43.45 -42.86 23.22
C ALA A 307 42.28 -42.19 22.49
N ALA A 308 41.22 -41.84 23.22
CA ALA A 308 40.07 -41.13 22.66
C ALA A 308 40.44 -39.75 22.12
N ARG A 309 41.27 -38.99 22.87
CA ARG A 309 41.81 -37.69 22.43
C ARG A 309 42.65 -37.83 21.16
N ALA A 310 43.54 -38.82 21.10
CA ALA A 310 44.36 -39.06 19.92
C ALA A 310 43.51 -39.41 18.69
N LYS A 311 42.50 -40.27 18.85
CA LYS A 311 41.54 -40.63 17.81
C LYS A 311 40.78 -39.41 17.31
N PHE A 312 40.20 -38.62 18.21
CA PHE A 312 39.46 -37.40 17.88
C PHE A 312 40.31 -36.39 17.09
N LEU A 313 41.55 -36.16 17.53
CA LEU A 313 42.48 -35.25 16.86
C LEU A 313 42.84 -35.73 15.46
N ALA A 314 43.10 -37.04 15.29
CA ALA A 314 43.42 -37.63 13.99
C ALA A 314 42.24 -37.50 13.01
N GLU A 315 41.03 -37.87 13.45
CA GLU A 315 39.81 -37.78 12.64
C GLU A 315 39.48 -36.34 12.27
N THR A 316 39.57 -35.40 13.23
CA THR A 316 39.32 -33.97 12.97
C THR A 316 40.29 -33.41 11.95
N ARG A 317 41.60 -33.66 12.11
CA ARG A 317 42.64 -33.18 11.17
C ARG A 317 42.49 -33.81 9.80
N GLY A 318 42.19 -35.11 9.73
CA GLY A 318 41.94 -35.82 8.47
C GLY A 318 40.73 -35.26 7.73
N SER A 319 39.61 -35.07 8.44
CA SER A 319 38.38 -34.52 7.88
C SER A 319 38.57 -33.09 7.36
N VAL A 320 39.19 -32.20 8.14
CA VAL A 320 39.44 -30.83 7.68
C VAL A 320 40.39 -30.80 6.49
N LYS A 321 41.49 -31.58 6.52
CA LYS A 321 42.41 -31.67 5.38
C LYS A 321 41.71 -32.13 4.11
N ALA A 322 40.85 -33.14 4.19
CA ALA A 322 40.10 -33.64 3.04
C ALA A 322 39.12 -32.59 2.51
N ASN A 323 38.39 -31.89 3.38
CA ASN A 323 37.42 -30.86 2.97
C ASN A 323 38.11 -29.63 2.36
N LEU A 324 39.22 -29.16 2.95
CA LEU A 324 40.02 -28.07 2.37
C LEU A 324 40.58 -28.47 0.99
N GLY A 325 41.06 -29.70 0.84
CA GLY A 325 41.55 -30.23 -0.43
C GLY A 325 40.46 -30.28 -1.51
N LYS A 326 39.25 -30.74 -1.16
CA LYS A 326 38.09 -30.74 -2.06
C LYS A 326 37.68 -29.32 -2.49
N ALA A 327 37.84 -28.34 -1.61
CA ALA A 327 37.55 -26.93 -1.89
C ALA A 327 38.71 -26.18 -2.60
N GLY A 328 39.85 -26.81 -2.87
CA GLY A 328 41.01 -26.13 -3.45
C GLY A 328 41.66 -25.08 -2.53
N LEU A 329 41.38 -25.15 -1.22
CA LEU A 329 41.96 -24.28 -0.21
C LEU A 329 43.32 -24.82 0.27
N PRO A 330 44.27 -23.94 0.62
CA PRO A 330 45.55 -24.38 1.16
C PRO A 330 45.35 -25.14 2.48
N PRO A 331 46.22 -26.10 2.82
CA PRO A 331 46.15 -26.80 4.09
C PRO A 331 46.36 -25.81 5.24
N GLN A 332 45.45 -25.85 6.21
CA GLN A 332 45.52 -25.02 7.42
C GLN A 332 45.59 -25.88 8.68
N ARG A 333 46.17 -25.32 9.75
CA ARG A 333 46.17 -25.95 11.06
C ARG A 333 44.77 -25.83 11.67
N VAL A 334 44.33 -26.91 12.30
CA VAL A 334 43.09 -26.94 13.09
C VAL A 334 43.44 -26.92 14.56
N TYR A 335 42.85 -25.97 15.29
CA TYR A 335 42.96 -25.86 16.73
C TYR A 335 41.75 -26.54 17.35
N VAL A 336 41.98 -27.45 18.28
CA VAL A 336 40.92 -28.22 18.93
C VAL A 336 40.83 -27.75 20.38
N VAL A 337 39.66 -27.23 20.76
CA VAL A 337 39.49 -26.53 22.03
C VAL A 337 38.27 -27.05 22.80
N SER A 338 38.43 -27.11 24.11
CA SER A 338 37.32 -27.16 25.07
C SER A 338 37.25 -25.79 25.74
N LYS A 339 36.03 -25.29 25.96
CA LYS A 339 35.81 -24.00 26.62
C LYS A 339 36.36 -24.01 28.05
N ASP A 340 36.21 -25.12 28.78
CA ASP A 340 36.53 -25.19 30.20
C ASP A 340 38.05 -25.20 30.40
N THR A 341 38.75 -26.02 29.61
CA THR A 341 40.23 -26.01 29.57
C THR A 341 40.78 -24.67 29.12
N MET A 342 40.09 -23.97 28.21
CA MET A 342 40.55 -22.66 27.75
C MET A 342 40.44 -21.60 28.87
N VAL A 343 39.37 -21.61 29.66
CA VAL A 343 39.23 -20.72 30.82
C VAL A 343 40.36 -20.95 31.82
N GLU A 344 40.69 -22.21 32.12
CA GLU A 344 41.81 -22.56 33.01
C GLU A 344 43.14 -22.00 32.48
N VAL A 345 43.43 -22.21 31.19
CA VAL A 345 44.67 -21.73 30.56
C VAL A 345 44.78 -20.20 30.57
N VAL A 346 43.67 -19.47 30.44
CA VAL A 346 43.66 -18.00 30.48
C VAL A 346 43.92 -17.49 31.91
N HIS A 347 43.46 -18.21 32.93
CA HIS A 347 43.70 -17.85 34.34
C HIS A 347 45.12 -18.16 34.84
N GLY A 348 45.84 -19.05 34.16
CA GLY A 348 47.23 -19.40 34.48
C GLY A 348 47.33 -20.66 35.32
#